data_AF-A0AAN5KTX7-F1
#
_entry.id   AF-A0AAN5KTX7-F1
#
_cell.length_a   1.000
_cell.length_b   1.000
_cell.length_c   1.000
_cell.angle_alpha   90.00
_cell.angle_beta   90.00
_cell.angle_gamma   90.00
#
_symmetry.space_group_name_H-M   'P 1'
#
loop_
_entity.id
_entity.type
_entity.pdbx_description
1 polymer ?
#
loop_
_entity_poly.entity_id
_entity_poly.type
_entity_poly.pdbx_seq_one_letter_code
_entity_poly.pdbx_strand_id
1 'polypeptide(L)'
;MSNARKVDNTKTPTAREPRKVRRPQSRSVRAKTSRLGFRASESQAKIIRMASDISHKSLTEFITDSAYQAAEKIILDQRLFMVSCDIFNQFSEILDRPEQDNEGLKDLFSSSSPWDLNDVKKT
;
A
#
# COMPACT_ATOMS: atom_id res chain seq x y z
N MET A 1 -14.58 -33.86 70.27
CA MET A 1 -15.04 -32.59 70.85
C MET A 1 -14.85 -31.55 69.77
N SER A 2 -15.91 -31.07 69.10
CA SER A 2 -16.76 -29.93 69.54
C SER A 2 -15.92 -28.65 69.67
N ASN A 3 -16.19 -27.51 69.03
CA ASN A 3 -17.39 -27.01 68.31
C ASN A 3 -16.91 -26.14 67.11
N ALA A 4 -17.67 -25.40 66.28
CA ALA A 4 -19.05 -24.92 66.36
C ALA A 4 -19.75 -24.77 64.97
N ARG A 5 -20.19 -23.54 64.62
CA ARG A 5 -20.99 -23.11 63.45
C ARG A 5 -20.74 -21.60 63.20
N LYS A 6 -21.29 -21.11 62.06
CA LYS A 6 -21.49 -19.70 61.63
C LYS A 6 -20.25 -19.00 61.05
N VAL A 7 -20.37 -18.08 60.07
CA VAL A 7 -21.55 -17.39 59.48
C VAL A 7 -21.39 -17.10 57.97
N ASP A 8 -22.50 -17.16 57.25
CA ASP A 8 -23.00 -16.23 56.21
C ASP A 8 -22.05 -15.43 55.29
N ASN A 9 -22.09 -15.82 54.01
CA ASN A 9 -22.55 -14.97 52.90
C ASN A 9 -21.97 -13.54 52.75
N THR A 10 -20.91 -13.39 51.95
CA THR A 10 -20.58 -12.12 51.28
C THR A 10 -20.60 -12.30 49.77
N LYS A 11 -21.49 -11.55 49.11
CA LYS A 11 -21.76 -11.63 47.67
C LYS A 11 -20.55 -11.16 46.87
N THR A 12 -20.20 -11.90 45.82
CA THR A 12 -19.20 -11.50 44.83
C THR A 12 -19.61 -10.18 44.16
N PRO A 13 -18.81 -9.10 44.24
CA PRO A 13 -19.09 -7.89 43.49
C PRO A 13 -18.66 -8.11 42.03
N THR A 14 -19.63 -8.30 41.13
CA THR A 14 -19.39 -8.29 39.68
C THR A 14 -18.80 -6.94 39.28
N ALA A 15 -17.51 -6.94 38.94
CA ALA A 15 -16.86 -5.78 38.35
C ALA A 15 -17.45 -5.54 36.94
N ARG A 16 -18.06 -4.37 36.73
CA ARG A 16 -18.49 -3.93 35.40
C ARG A 16 -17.25 -3.69 34.54
N GLU A 17 -17.15 -4.35 33.40
CA GLU A 17 -16.10 -4.08 32.42
C GLU A 17 -16.10 -2.59 32.01
N PRO A 18 -14.92 -1.95 31.90
CA PRO A 18 -14.84 -0.57 31.44
C PRO A 18 -15.27 -0.47 29.97
N ARG A 19 -16.24 0.41 29.71
CA ARG A 19 -16.80 0.71 28.39
C ARG A 19 -15.69 0.98 27.38
N LYS A 20 -15.58 0.11 26.36
CA LYS A 20 -14.50 0.11 25.36
C LYS A 20 -14.54 1.39 24.51
N VAL A 21 -13.83 2.43 24.95
CA VAL A 21 -13.71 3.69 24.20
C VAL A 21 -12.99 3.40 22.90
N ARG A 22 -13.69 3.54 21.76
CA ARG A 22 -13.10 3.46 20.42
C ARG A 22 -12.08 4.59 20.27
N ARG A 23 -10.79 4.27 20.46
CA ARG A 23 -9.70 5.17 20.08
C ARG A 23 -9.80 5.43 18.56
N PRO A 24 -9.67 6.69 18.09
CA PRO A 24 -9.53 6.94 16.67
C PRO A 24 -8.27 6.23 16.17
N GLN A 25 -8.37 5.54 15.04
CA GLN A 25 -7.23 4.86 14.42
C GLN A 25 -6.26 5.92 13.90
N SER A 26 -5.24 6.24 14.70
CA SER A 26 -4.12 7.07 14.25
C SER A 26 -3.46 6.36 13.07
N ARG A 27 -3.47 7.02 11.91
CA ARG A 27 -2.85 6.58 10.67
C ARG A 27 -1.43 6.07 10.98
N SER A 28 -1.21 4.75 10.91
CA SER A 28 0.09 4.18 11.25
C SER A 28 1.09 4.58 10.17
N VAL A 29 1.96 5.54 10.50
CA VAL A 29 3.14 5.83 9.68
C VAL A 29 3.99 4.56 9.74
N ARG A 30 3.95 3.76 8.68
CA ARG A 30 4.66 2.48 8.61
C ARG A 30 6.15 2.76 8.85
N ALA A 31 6.69 2.17 9.93
CA ALA A 31 8.06 2.46 10.34
C ALA A 31 9.05 2.12 9.20
N LYS A 32 10.01 3.02 8.97
CA LYS A 32 11.10 2.83 8.00
C LYS A 32 12.12 1.85 8.58
N THR A 33 11.83 0.54 8.51
CA THR A 33 12.62 -0.51 9.17
C THR A 33 13.86 -0.95 8.39
N SER A 34 13.86 -0.82 7.06
CA SER A 34 15.00 -1.23 6.22
C SER A 34 16.06 -0.13 6.10
N ARG A 35 17.33 -0.52 5.95
CA ARG A 35 18.48 0.38 5.77
C ARG A 35 19.09 0.15 4.39
N LEU A 36 19.25 1.22 3.61
CA LEU A 36 19.96 1.21 2.33
C LEU A 36 21.29 1.94 2.50
N GLY A 37 22.39 1.28 2.16
CA GLY A 37 23.74 1.83 2.23
C GLY A 37 24.38 1.88 0.86
N PHE A 38 24.90 3.04 0.48
CA PHE A 38 25.62 3.27 -0.78
C PHE A 38 26.81 4.21 -0.53
N ARG A 39 27.77 4.21 -1.46
CA ARG A 39 28.90 5.15 -1.49
C ARG A 39 28.74 6.07 -2.70
N ALA A 40 29.18 7.31 -2.57
CA ALA A 40 29.20 8.29 -3.64
C ALA A 40 30.55 9.02 -3.64
N SER A 41 30.99 9.50 -4.81
CA SER A 41 32.12 10.43 -4.87
C SER A 41 31.74 11.78 -4.23
N GLU A 42 32.73 12.60 -3.89
CA GLU A 42 32.49 13.96 -3.39
C GLU A 42 31.70 14.81 -4.41
N SER A 43 32.03 14.69 -5.71
CA SER A 43 31.31 15.35 -6.79
C SER A 43 29.83 14.94 -6.88
N GLN A 44 29.53 13.64 -6.77
CA GLN A 44 28.16 13.14 -6.72
C GLN A 44 27.44 13.65 -5.46
N ALA A 45 28.06 13.54 -4.28
CA ALA A 45 27.46 13.98 -3.03
C ALA A 45 27.15 15.49 -3.01
N LYS A 46 28.00 16.32 -3.62
CA LYS A 46 27.76 17.77 -3.77
C LYS A 46 26.54 18.07 -4.65
N ILE A 47 26.41 17.39 -5.80
CA ILE A 47 25.28 17.57 -6.72
C ILE A 47 23.98 17.08 -6.07
N ILE A 48 23.99 15.93 -5.40
CA ILE A 48 22.80 15.36 -4.75
C ILE A 48 22.31 16.25 -3.59
N ARG A 49 23.22 16.84 -2.80
CA ARG A 49 22.86 17.82 -1.75
C ARG A 49 22.21 19.07 -2.34
N MET A 50 22.82 19.65 -3.37
CA MET A 50 22.25 20.80 -4.07
C MET A 50 20.85 20.50 -4.63
N ALA A 51 20.65 19.30 -5.17
CA ALA A 51 19.34 18.87 -5.66
C ALA A 51 18.30 18.68 -4.54
N SER A 52 18.71 18.17 -3.36
CA SER A 52 17.80 18.07 -2.20
C SER A 52 17.40 19.44 -1.67
N ASP A 53 18.34 20.39 -1.63
CA ASP A 53 18.12 21.75 -1.16
C ASP A 53 17.16 22.52 -2.08
N ILE A 54 17.34 22.40 -3.41
CA ILE A 54 16.44 22.95 -4.44
C ILE A 54 15.05 22.30 -4.37
N SER A 55 14.99 21.00 -4.05
CA SER A 55 13.73 20.26 -3.91
C SER A 55 13.03 20.50 -2.56
N HIS A 56 13.61 21.29 -1.66
CA HIS A 56 13.15 21.51 -0.28
C HIS A 56 12.91 20.21 0.51
N LYS A 57 13.70 19.17 0.23
CA LYS A 57 13.63 17.85 0.88
C LYS A 57 14.88 17.58 1.68
N SER A 58 14.77 16.77 2.74
CA SER A 58 15.96 16.26 3.41
C SER A 58 16.77 15.37 2.46
N LEU A 59 18.11 15.34 2.59
CA LEU A 59 18.99 14.53 1.71
C LEU A 59 18.54 13.06 1.63
N THR A 60 18.16 12.47 2.76
CA THR A 60 17.68 11.08 2.83
C THR A 60 16.35 10.88 2.12
N GLU A 61 15.42 11.83 2.24
CA GLU A 61 14.12 11.80 1.58
C GLU A 61 14.24 11.99 0.08
N PHE A 62 15.01 12.99 -0.36
CA PHE A 62 15.31 13.21 -1.78
C PHE A 62 15.87 11.95 -2.45
N ILE A 63 16.85 11.29 -1.82
CA ILE A 63 17.46 10.06 -2.33
C ILE A 63 16.46 8.89 -2.30
N THR A 64 15.69 8.73 -1.22
CA THR A 64 14.71 7.64 -1.09
C THR A 64 13.63 7.76 -2.17
N ASP A 65 13.06 8.97 -2.35
CA ASP A 65 12.01 9.23 -3.33
C ASP A 65 12.54 9.08 -4.77
N SER A 66 13.72 9.62 -5.07
CA SER A 66 14.33 9.52 -6.40
C SER A 66 14.65 8.08 -6.78
N ALA A 67 15.18 7.29 -5.83
CA ALA A 67 15.44 5.87 -6.03
C ALA A 67 14.15 5.07 -6.21
N TYR A 68 13.10 5.41 -5.45
CA TYR A 68 11.79 4.76 -5.55
C TYR A 68 11.13 5.02 -6.91
N GLN A 69 11.08 6.29 -7.37
CA GLN A 69 10.54 6.65 -8.69
C GLN A 69 11.34 6.03 -9.85
N ALA A 70 12.67 5.98 -9.74
CA ALA A 70 13.51 5.31 -10.72
C ALA A 70 13.23 3.80 -10.78
N ALA A 71 13.05 3.15 -9.62
CA ALA A 71 12.69 1.74 -9.55
C ALA A 71 11.29 1.47 -10.14
N GLU A 72 10.27 2.28 -9.80
CA GLU A 72 8.93 2.17 -10.40
C GLU A 72 9.00 2.29 -11.93
N LYS A 73 9.72 3.28 -12.47
CA LYS A 73 9.87 3.43 -13.92
C LYS A 73 10.52 2.21 -14.58
N ILE A 74 11.56 1.64 -13.98
CA ILE A 74 12.26 0.47 -14.52
C ILE A 74 11.36 -0.78 -14.48
N ILE A 75 10.59 -0.96 -13.39
CA ILE A 75 9.64 -2.07 -13.27
C ILE A 75 8.49 -1.94 -14.28
N LEU A 76 8.01 -0.71 -14.53
CA LEU A 76 6.91 -0.45 -15.46
C LEU A 76 7.32 -0.51 -16.95
N ASP A 77 8.57 -0.21 -17.31
CA ASP A 77 9.08 -0.42 -18.68
C ASP A 77 9.53 -1.89 -18.93
N GLN A 78 9.31 -2.80 -17.96
CA GLN A 78 9.59 -4.23 -18.14
C GLN A 78 8.58 -4.88 -19.09
N ARG A 79 8.91 -4.91 -20.39
CA ARG A 79 8.11 -5.55 -21.45
C ARG A 79 8.27 -7.06 -21.55
N LEU A 80 9.28 -7.63 -20.89
CA LEU A 80 9.58 -9.06 -20.92
C LEU A 80 9.31 -9.71 -19.56
N PHE A 81 8.24 -10.49 -19.50
CA PHE A 81 7.87 -11.30 -18.35
C PHE A 81 8.47 -12.69 -18.49
N MET A 82 9.43 -13.02 -17.62
CA MET A 82 9.95 -14.39 -17.50
C MET A 82 9.00 -15.19 -16.61
N VAL A 83 8.13 -15.99 -17.24
CA VAL A 83 7.19 -16.90 -16.57
C VAL A 83 7.63 -18.36 -16.73
N SER A 84 7.17 -19.26 -15.86
CA SER A 84 7.33 -20.70 -16.09
C SER A 84 6.47 -21.16 -17.27
N CYS A 85 6.82 -22.31 -17.87
CA CYS A 85 6.03 -22.91 -18.94
C CYS A 85 4.57 -23.15 -18.51
N ASP A 86 4.33 -23.52 -17.25
CA ASP A 86 2.98 -23.77 -16.73
C ASP A 86 2.12 -22.49 -16.72
N ILE A 87 2.69 -21.36 -16.30
CA ILE A 87 2.03 -20.06 -16.31
C ILE A 87 1.82 -19.58 -17.75
N PHE A 88 2.79 -19.80 -18.63
CA PHE A 88 2.67 -19.47 -20.06
C PHE A 88 1.53 -20.25 -20.73
N ASN A 89 1.44 -21.56 -20.47
CA ASN A 89 0.40 -22.42 -21.03
C ASN A 89 -1.00 -22.01 -20.53
N GLN A 90 -1.17 -21.80 -19.21
CA GLN A 90 -2.43 -21.29 -18.64
C GLN A 90 -2.82 -19.93 -19.24
N PHE A 91 -1.84 -19.06 -19.47
CA PHE A 91 -2.09 -17.76 -20.11
C PHE A 91 -2.49 -17.91 -21.58
N SER A 92 -1.85 -18.80 -22.34
CA SER A 92 -2.25 -19.10 -23.73
C SER A 92 -3.67 -19.66 -23.79
N GLU A 93 -4.01 -20.64 -22.94
CA GLU A 93 -5.37 -21.20 -22.88
C GLU A 93 -6.45 -20.15 -22.59
N ILE A 94 -6.12 -19.10 -21.83
CA ILE A 94 -7.02 -17.96 -21.57
C ILE A 94 -7.14 -17.05 -22.80
N LEU A 95 -6.06 -16.83 -23.55
CA LEU A 95 -6.06 -16.02 -24.78
C LEU A 95 -6.73 -16.72 -25.97
N ASP A 96 -6.56 -18.04 -26.08
CA ASP A 96 -7.14 -18.89 -27.12
C ASP A 96 -8.64 -19.18 -26.88
N ARG A 97 -9.15 -18.85 -25.68
CA ARG A 97 -10.56 -19.02 -25.32
C ARG A 97 -11.43 -18.00 -26.08
N PRO A 98 -12.58 -18.41 -26.66
CA PRO A 98 -13.52 -17.46 -27.25
C PRO A 98 -14.04 -16.47 -26.21
N GLU A 99 -14.37 -15.26 -26.68
CA GLU A 99 -14.84 -14.16 -25.86
C GLU A 99 -15.99 -14.57 -24.94
N GLN A 100 -15.82 -14.28 -23.65
CA GLN A 100 -16.80 -14.57 -22.61
C GLN A 100 -17.51 -13.27 -22.23
N ASP A 101 -18.83 -13.35 -22.15
CA ASP A 101 -19.65 -12.22 -21.73
C ASP A 101 -19.28 -11.81 -20.29
N ASN A 102 -18.70 -10.62 -20.13
CA ASN A 102 -18.22 -10.10 -18.85
C ASN A 102 -19.02 -8.84 -18.50
N GLU A 103 -19.96 -8.99 -17.55
CA GLU A 103 -20.83 -7.90 -17.09
C GLU A 103 -20.04 -6.68 -16.58
N GLY A 104 -18.89 -6.90 -15.94
CA GLY A 104 -18.02 -5.80 -15.48
C GLY A 104 -17.33 -5.03 -16.61
N LEU A 105 -17.04 -5.67 -17.75
CA LEU A 105 -16.58 -4.96 -18.96
C LEU A 105 -17.74 -4.19 -19.61
N LYS A 106 -18.95 -4.75 -19.63
CA LYS A 106 -20.15 -4.05 -20.14
C LYS A 106 -20.46 -2.79 -19.32
N ASP A 107 -20.40 -2.87 -18.00
CA ASP A 107 -20.57 -1.72 -17.10
C ASP A 107 -19.46 -0.66 -17.31
N LEU A 108 -18.19 -1.10 -17.37
CA LEU A 108 -17.05 -0.20 -17.64
C LEU A 108 -17.20 0.57 -18.97
N PHE A 109 -17.53 -0.13 -20.06
CA PHE A 109 -17.76 0.51 -21.37
C PHE A 109 -19.08 1.30 -21.46
N SER A 110 -20.02 1.10 -20.53
CA SER A 110 -21.23 1.92 -20.41
C SER A 110 -20.97 3.26 -19.69
N SER A 111 -19.86 3.38 -18.97
CA SER A 111 -19.44 4.65 -18.36
C SER A 111 -18.77 5.55 -19.40
N SER A 112 -19.17 6.83 -19.46
CA SER A 112 -18.50 7.82 -20.31
C SER A 112 -17.06 8.02 -19.81
N SER A 113 -16.11 8.05 -20.73
CA SER A 113 -14.70 8.19 -20.36
C SER A 113 -14.48 9.59 -19.79
N PRO A 114 -13.66 9.76 -18.72
CA PRO A 114 -13.37 11.07 -18.12
C PRO A 114 -12.82 12.14 -19.08
N TRP A 115 -12.37 11.71 -20.26
CA TRP A 115 -11.75 12.54 -21.30
C TRP A 115 -12.76 13.05 -22.35
N ASP A 116 -13.92 12.41 -22.51
CA ASP A 116 -14.96 12.77 -23.49
C ASP A 116 -15.61 14.14 -23.19
N LEU A 117 -15.50 14.60 -21.94
CA LEU A 117 -16.09 15.85 -21.46
C LEU A 117 -15.44 17.12 -22.03
N ASN A 118 -14.34 17.02 -22.78
CA ASN A 118 -13.59 18.18 -23.29
C ASN A 118 -13.94 18.63 -24.71
N ASP A 119 -14.66 17.83 -25.51
CA ASP A 119 -14.91 18.17 -26.93
C ASP A 119 -16.14 19.07 -27.17
N VAL A 120 -16.91 19.40 -26.13
CA VAL A 120 -18.17 20.18 -26.21
C VAL A 120 -17.94 21.71 -26.38
N LYS A 121 -16.71 22.18 -26.66
CA LYS A 121 -16.38 23.61 -26.81
C LYS A 121 -15.82 24.02 -28.18
N LYS A 122 -16.14 23.28 -29.25
CA LYS A 122 -15.73 23.66 -30.61
C LYS A 122 -16.82 23.48 -31.67
N THR A 123 -17.91 24.24 -31.53
CA THR A 123 -18.77 24.66 -32.65
C THR A 123 -19.25 26.09 -32.40
#